data_AF-A0A2V9CBB9-F1
#
_entry.id   AF-A0A2V9CBB9-F1
#
_cell.length_a   1.000
_cell.length_b   1.000
_cell.length_c   1.000
_cell.angle_alpha   90.00
_cell.angle_beta   90.00
_cell.angle_gamma   90.00
#
_symmetry.space_group_name_H-M   'P 1'
#
loop_
_entity.id
_entity.type
_entity.pdbx_description
1 polymer ?
#
loop_
_entity_poly.entity_id
_entity_poly.type
_entity_poly.pdbx_seq_one_letter_code
_entity_poly.pdbx_strand_id
1 'polypeptide(L)'
;FGPTAGGLLFYLQDGVPTGLVNIPPGASNIKNEDFAFFVQDKWQILPNFTFNYGLRWEAQIFPDTVVDPSKTAYGIFLSNPAFPSDGTLHNQKKEFQPRLGFAWDVRNNHKSVLRASWGIYNGRQNMLTQVGSITTNGAQQRTIFTNSGIIASGGPAPVWPNALPVTPGNSSCSGPPVNSFPCFTGVRVFSKDYANPRIYTTNVALEHEIFRDVAV
;
A
#
# COMPACT_ATOMS: atom_id res chain seq x y z
N PHE A 1 -49.36 -2.80 -5.62
CA PHE A 1 -48.82 -2.36 -4.33
C PHE A 1 -48.38 -3.59 -3.53
N GLY A 2 -47.09 -3.70 -3.21
CA GLY A 2 -46.50 -4.69 -2.29
C GLY A 2 -45.68 -5.83 -2.95
N PRO A 3 -44.61 -6.35 -2.31
CA PRO A 3 -43.95 -5.92 -1.07
C PRO A 3 -42.64 -5.17 -1.37
N THR A 4 -42.40 -4.11 -0.60
CA THR A 4 -41.16 -3.36 -0.54
C THR A 4 -40.03 -4.33 -0.16
N ALA A 5 -39.03 -4.51 -1.03
CA ALA A 5 -37.71 -5.00 -0.62
C ALA A 5 -37.14 -3.96 0.36
N GLY A 6 -37.53 -4.06 1.62
CA GLY A 6 -37.18 -3.09 2.65
C GLY A 6 -35.68 -3.07 2.88
N GLY A 7 -35.15 -1.93 3.35
CA GLY A 7 -33.71 -1.77 3.64
C GLY A 7 -33.13 -2.85 4.55
N LEU A 8 -33.96 -3.54 5.34
CA LEU A 8 -33.58 -4.71 6.13
C LEU A 8 -33.13 -5.91 5.28
N LEU A 9 -33.75 -6.15 4.12
CA LEU A 9 -33.39 -7.27 3.24
C LEU A 9 -32.06 -6.99 2.52
N PHE A 10 -31.83 -5.75 2.09
CA PHE A 10 -30.53 -5.30 1.58
C PHE A 10 -29.44 -5.35 2.68
N TYR A 11 -29.77 -4.93 3.91
CA TYR A 11 -28.86 -5.03 5.05
C TYR A 11 -28.47 -6.48 5.39
N LEU A 12 -29.38 -7.44 5.26
CA LEU A 12 -29.08 -8.87 5.47
C LEU A 12 -28.31 -9.51 4.31
N GLN A 13 -28.36 -8.92 3.11
CA GLN A 13 -27.61 -9.39 1.92
C GLN A 13 -26.20 -8.81 1.83
N ASP A 14 -26.04 -7.55 2.23
CA ASP A 14 -24.74 -6.93 2.45
C ASP A 14 -24.13 -7.32 3.82
N GLY A 15 -24.94 -7.94 4.67
CA GLY A 15 -24.53 -8.45 5.97
C GLY A 15 -23.57 -9.62 5.82
N VAL A 16 -22.32 -9.41 6.25
CA VAL A 16 -21.29 -10.44 6.23
C VAL A 16 -21.81 -11.70 6.95
N PRO A 17 -21.96 -12.86 6.27
CA PRO A 17 -22.49 -14.09 6.89
C PRO A 17 -21.61 -14.70 7.99
N THR A 18 -20.48 -14.06 8.34
CA THR A 18 -19.51 -14.56 9.31
C THR A 18 -19.78 -14.10 10.75
N GLY A 19 -20.94 -13.50 11.03
CA GLY A 19 -21.28 -13.00 12.38
C GLY A 19 -20.53 -11.73 12.78
N LEU A 20 -19.94 -11.02 11.81
CA LEU A 20 -19.35 -9.70 12.00
C LEU A 20 -20.45 -8.64 11.96
N VAL A 21 -21.26 -8.60 13.01
CA VAL A 21 -22.35 -7.61 13.18
C VAL A 21 -21.70 -6.25 13.50
N ASN A 22 -22.17 -5.17 12.86
CA ASN A 22 -21.77 -3.75 13.07
C ASN A 22 -20.59 -3.16 12.26
N ILE A 23 -20.14 -3.79 11.17
CA ILE A 23 -19.26 -3.12 10.19
C ILE A 23 -20.10 -2.75 8.97
N PRO A 24 -20.45 -1.46 8.76
CA PRO A 24 -21.14 -1.06 7.55
C PRO A 24 -20.33 -1.47 6.30
N PRO A 25 -20.96 -1.97 5.23
CA PRO A 25 -20.26 -2.37 4.02
C PRO A 25 -19.40 -1.22 3.48
N GLY A 26 -18.10 -1.44 3.35
CA GLY A 26 -17.15 -0.43 2.87
C GLY A 26 -16.79 0.69 3.86
N ALA A 27 -17.36 0.73 5.07
CA ALA A 27 -16.90 1.65 6.10
C ALA A 27 -15.57 1.17 6.66
N SER A 28 -14.54 2.00 6.49
CA SER A 28 -13.20 1.75 7.01
C SER A 28 -12.71 3.00 7.74
N ASN A 29 -12.38 2.86 9.02
CA ASN A 29 -11.72 3.89 9.81
C ASN A 29 -10.25 3.51 9.96
N ILE A 30 -9.42 3.99 9.04
CA ILE A 30 -7.99 3.71 8.97
C ILE A 30 -7.25 4.92 9.55
N LYS A 31 -6.42 4.67 10.55
CA LYS A 31 -5.53 5.67 11.14
C LYS A 31 -4.09 5.21 10.96
N ASN A 32 -3.30 6.02 10.27
CA ASN A 32 -1.86 5.81 10.15
C ASN A 32 -1.14 6.79 11.07
N GLU A 33 -0.13 6.32 11.78
CA GLU A 33 0.75 7.18 12.55
C GLU A 33 2.10 7.28 11.85
N ASP A 34 2.48 8.51 11.50
CA ASP A 34 3.75 8.78 10.84
C ASP A 34 4.69 9.51 11.79
N PHE A 35 5.85 8.92 12.05
CA PHE A 35 6.94 9.56 12.79
C PHE A 35 8.03 10.00 11.82
N ALA A 36 8.59 11.18 12.07
CA ALA A 36 9.72 11.69 11.31
C ALA A 36 10.72 12.34 12.25
N PHE A 37 11.98 11.97 12.09
CA PHE A 37 13.11 12.57 12.76
C PHE A 37 14.11 13.08 11.73
N PHE A 38 14.73 14.22 12.00
CA PHE A 38 15.66 14.85 11.09
C PHE A 38 16.80 15.51 11.82
N VAL A 39 18.02 15.24 11.37
CA VAL A 39 19.24 15.91 11.81
C VAL A 39 20.05 16.26 10.58
N GLN A 40 20.57 17.48 10.53
CA GLN A 40 21.50 17.92 9.49
C GLN A 40 22.55 18.81 10.13
N ASP A 41 23.78 18.66 9.66
CA ASP A 41 24.91 19.47 10.07
C ASP A 41 25.77 19.86 8.86
N LYS A 42 26.50 20.96 9.03
CA LYS A 42 27.45 21.50 8.05
C LYS A 42 28.80 21.68 8.75
N TRP A 43 29.78 20.93 8.30
CA TRP A 43 31.13 20.97 8.84
C TRP A 43 32.12 21.54 7.82
N GLN A 44 32.77 22.64 8.19
CA GLN A 44 33.91 23.17 7.44
C GLN A 44 35.19 22.49 7.95
N ILE A 45 35.64 21.45 7.26
CA ILE A 45 36.82 20.66 7.66
C ILE A 45 38.10 21.44 7.36
N LEU A 46 38.13 22.14 6.22
CA LEU A 46 39.24 22.98 5.77
C LEU A 46 38.67 24.32 5.26
N PRO A 47 39.48 25.40 5.17
CA PRO A 47 39.04 26.67 4.59
C PRO A 47 38.44 26.53 3.17
N ASN A 48 38.95 25.56 2.40
CA ASN A 48 38.51 25.24 1.04
C ASN A 48 37.61 23.99 0.94
N PHE A 49 37.24 23.35 2.05
CA PHE A 49 36.42 22.13 2.04
C PHE A 49 35.28 22.18 3.05
N THR A 50 34.06 22.14 2.54
CA THR A 50 32.83 22.06 3.33
C THR A 50 32.13 20.74 3.07
N PHE A 51 31.80 20.03 4.15
CA PHE A 51 31.01 18.81 4.14
C PHE A 51 29.64 19.08 4.76
N ASN A 52 28.58 18.60 4.10
CA ASN A 52 27.22 18.63 4.61
C ASN A 52 26.75 17.19 4.75
N TYR A 53 26.20 16.87 5.91
CA TYR A 53 25.65 15.55 6.16
C TYR A 53 24.32 15.70 6.91
N GLY A 54 23.38 14.85 6.56
CA GLY A 54 22.07 14.82 7.17
C GLY A 54 21.49 13.43 7.14
N LEU A 55 20.65 13.15 8.12
CA LEU A 55 19.88 11.93 8.22
C LEU A 55 18.45 12.29 8.51
N ARG A 56 17.55 11.84 7.63
CA ARG A 56 16.13 11.80 7.92
C ARG A 56 15.73 10.35 8.19
N TRP A 57 14.99 10.11 9.25
CA TRP A 57 14.38 8.82 9.53
C TRP A 57 12.87 9.00 9.54
N GLU A 58 12.17 8.09 8.89
CA GLU A 58 10.71 8.03 8.95
C GLU A 58 10.25 6.65 9.38
N ALA A 59 9.12 6.61 10.08
CA ALA A 59 8.41 5.39 10.40
C ALA A 59 6.93 5.57 10.12
N GLN A 60 6.38 4.70 9.28
CA GLN A 60 4.94 4.63 9.01
C GLN A 60 4.38 3.44 9.78
N ILE A 61 3.53 3.73 10.76
CA ILE A 61 2.78 2.75 11.54
C ILE A 61 1.41 2.61 10.89
N PHE A 62 1.18 1.43 10.34
CA PHE A 62 -0.08 1.06 9.74
C PHE A 62 -1.07 0.59 10.80
N PRO A 63 -2.38 0.67 10.53
CA PRO A 63 -3.39 0.24 11.46
C PRO A 63 -3.47 -1.28 11.45
N ASP A 64 -3.88 -1.82 12.59
CA ASP A 64 -4.21 -3.24 12.70
C ASP A 64 -5.42 -3.58 11.79
N THR A 65 -5.43 -4.82 11.32
CA THR A 65 -6.53 -5.33 10.50
C THR A 65 -7.83 -5.38 11.33
N VAL A 66 -8.92 -4.84 10.78
CA VAL A 66 -10.24 -4.84 11.45
C VAL A 66 -10.80 -6.25 11.63
N VAL A 67 -10.47 -7.14 10.68
CA VAL A 67 -10.80 -8.56 10.75
C VAL A 67 -9.50 -9.35 10.73
N ASP A 68 -9.35 -10.25 11.69
CA ASP A 68 -8.22 -11.17 11.76
C ASP A 68 -8.05 -11.90 10.41
N PRO A 69 -6.84 -11.92 9.82
CA PRO A 69 -6.57 -12.59 8.54
C PRO A 69 -7.10 -14.03 8.47
N SER A 70 -7.08 -14.78 9.58
CA SER A 70 -7.58 -16.17 9.64
C SER A 70 -9.10 -16.29 9.43
N LYS A 71 -9.85 -15.23 9.73
CA LYS A 71 -11.32 -15.16 9.58
C LYS A 71 -11.75 -14.55 8.24
N THR A 72 -10.79 -14.21 7.39
CA THR A 72 -11.05 -13.71 6.03
C THR A 72 -11.30 -14.86 5.06
N ALA A 73 -11.83 -14.54 3.88
CA ALA A 73 -12.06 -15.56 2.86
C ALA A 73 -10.75 -16.20 2.33
N TYR A 74 -9.61 -15.51 2.48
CA TYR A 74 -8.28 -16.02 2.11
C TYR A 74 -7.54 -16.68 3.27
N GLY A 75 -8.13 -16.75 4.47
CA GLY A 75 -7.49 -17.32 5.67
C GLY A 75 -6.96 -18.74 5.48
N ILE A 76 -7.64 -19.55 4.66
CA ILE A 76 -7.22 -20.91 4.29
C ILE A 76 -5.88 -20.95 3.53
N PHE A 77 -5.54 -19.88 2.81
CA PHE A 77 -4.33 -19.78 2.00
C PHE A 77 -3.13 -19.19 2.76
N LEU A 78 -3.33 -18.64 3.97
CA LEU A 78 -2.25 -18.04 4.76
C LEU A 78 -1.16 -19.05 5.17
N SER A 79 -1.53 -20.33 5.29
CA SER A 79 -0.58 -21.43 5.56
C SER A 79 0.18 -21.89 4.31
N ASN A 80 -0.21 -21.45 3.11
CA ASN A 80 0.41 -21.84 1.85
C ASN A 80 1.58 -20.90 1.51
N PRO A 81 2.82 -21.40 1.38
CA PRO A 81 3.97 -20.59 0.99
C PRO A 81 3.85 -19.91 -0.38
N ALA A 82 2.99 -20.42 -1.26
CA ALA A 82 2.71 -19.83 -2.57
C ALA A 82 1.76 -18.63 -2.51
N PHE A 83 1.09 -18.39 -1.38
CA PHE A 83 0.25 -17.23 -1.20
C PHE A 83 1.12 -15.99 -0.89
N PRO A 84 0.97 -14.87 -1.62
CA PRO A 84 1.92 -13.78 -1.57
C PRO A 84 1.84 -12.90 -0.30
N SER A 85 0.88 -13.15 0.59
CA SER A 85 0.54 -12.27 1.73
C SER A 85 0.32 -13.06 3.02
N ASP A 86 0.54 -12.43 4.16
CA ASP A 86 0.10 -12.91 5.48
C ASP A 86 -1.22 -12.25 5.92
N GLY A 87 -1.84 -11.44 5.07
CA GLY A 87 -3.06 -10.70 5.34
C GLY A 87 -2.86 -9.43 6.17
N THR A 88 -1.62 -9.09 6.52
CA THR A 88 -1.30 -7.89 7.29
C THR A 88 -0.47 -6.91 6.46
N LEU A 89 -0.37 -5.67 6.94
CA LEU A 89 0.50 -4.65 6.35
C LEU A 89 1.59 -4.30 7.37
N HIS A 90 2.82 -4.71 7.08
CA HIS A 90 3.95 -4.51 7.99
C HIS A 90 4.37 -3.05 8.11
N ASN A 91 4.50 -2.59 9.36
CA ASN A 91 5.00 -1.27 9.72
C ASN A 91 6.36 -0.97 9.07
N GLN A 92 6.47 0.17 8.40
CA GLN A 92 7.69 0.58 7.70
C GLN A 92 8.53 1.47 8.63
N LYS A 93 9.30 0.84 9.53
CA LYS A 93 10.16 1.55 10.51
C LYS A 93 11.59 1.77 10.02
N LYS A 94 11.96 1.26 8.85
CA LYS A 94 13.34 1.24 8.34
C LYS A 94 13.58 2.24 7.22
N GLU A 95 12.84 3.35 7.21
CA GLU A 95 12.91 4.37 6.17
C GLU A 95 13.97 5.43 6.48
N PHE A 96 15.24 5.00 6.49
CA PHE A 96 16.39 5.88 6.61
C PHE A 96 16.70 6.56 5.28
N GLN A 97 16.93 7.87 5.34
CA GLN A 97 17.18 8.76 4.22
C GLN A 97 18.43 9.58 4.51
N PRO A 98 19.63 8.97 4.42
CA PRO A 98 20.90 9.69 4.51
C PRO A 98 21.06 10.64 3.33
N ARG A 99 21.66 11.80 3.59
CA ARG A 99 22.01 12.83 2.61
C ARG A 99 23.42 13.30 2.90
N LEU A 100 24.28 13.20 1.92
CA LEU A 100 25.68 13.59 2.00
C LEU A 100 25.95 14.56 0.86
N GLY A 101 26.77 15.57 1.12
CA GLY A 101 27.24 16.45 0.07
C GLY A 101 28.51 17.15 0.49
N PHE A 102 29.33 17.53 -0.48
CA PHE A 102 30.51 18.33 -0.21
C PHE A 102 30.67 19.41 -1.26
N ALA A 103 31.37 20.47 -0.86
CA ALA A 103 31.85 21.52 -1.73
C ALA A 103 33.35 21.68 -1.46
N TRP A 104 34.14 21.55 -2.51
CA TRP A 104 35.59 21.60 -2.44
C TRP A 104 36.14 22.59 -3.46
N ASP A 105 36.88 23.58 -2.99
CA ASP A 105 37.71 24.43 -3.85
C ASP A 105 39.07 23.76 -4.06
N VAL A 106 39.27 23.26 -5.29
CA VAL A 106 40.38 22.38 -5.67
C VAL A 106 41.74 23.08 -5.59
N ARG A 107 41.77 24.39 -5.88
CA ARG A 107 43.01 25.17 -5.97
C ARG A 107 43.16 26.20 -4.84
N ASN A 108 42.22 26.22 -3.90
CA ASN A 108 42.18 27.19 -2.78
C ASN A 108 42.28 28.64 -3.27
N ASN A 109 41.72 28.91 -4.46
CA ASN A 109 41.76 30.21 -5.12
C ASN A 109 40.36 30.68 -5.54
N HIS A 110 39.33 29.94 -5.12
CA HIS A 110 37.90 30.18 -5.39
C HIS A 110 37.49 30.15 -6.87
N LYS A 111 38.41 29.78 -7.78
CA LYS A 111 38.17 29.72 -9.22
C LYS A 111 37.73 28.35 -9.70
N SER A 112 37.80 27.32 -8.86
CA SER A 112 37.53 25.93 -9.27
C SER A 112 36.84 25.20 -8.13
N VAL A 113 35.52 25.08 -8.21
CA VAL A 113 34.71 24.49 -7.15
C VAL A 113 34.07 23.20 -7.65
N LEU A 114 34.38 22.10 -6.98
CA LEU A 114 33.71 20.82 -7.16
C LEU A 114 32.62 20.68 -6.10
N ARG A 115 31.39 20.43 -6.53
CA ARG A 115 30.25 20.14 -5.67
C ARG A 115 29.73 18.76 -6.00
N ALA A 116 29.49 17.94 -5.00
CA ALA A 116 28.80 16.68 -5.20
C ALA A 116 27.82 16.41 -4.06
N SER A 117 26.74 15.71 -4.37
CA SER A 117 25.75 15.27 -3.40
C SER A 117 25.22 13.88 -3.73
N TRP A 118 24.86 13.16 -2.69
CA TRP A 118 24.27 11.84 -2.76
C TRP A 118 23.20 11.71 -1.67
N GLY A 119 22.09 11.05 -1.98
CA GLY A 119 21.06 10.82 -0.98
C GLY A 119 20.09 9.72 -1.35
N ILE A 120 19.43 9.20 -0.32
CA ILE A 120 18.33 8.23 -0.44
C ILE A 120 17.04 8.92 0.00
N TYR A 121 15.97 8.73 -0.76
CA TYR A 121 14.65 9.29 -0.51
C TYR A 121 13.63 8.17 -0.55
N ASN A 122 12.75 8.11 0.45
CA ASN A 122 11.75 7.06 0.56
C ASN A 122 10.37 7.62 0.24
N GLY A 123 9.60 6.89 -0.57
CA GLY A 123 8.22 7.22 -0.90
C GLY A 123 7.26 6.62 0.13
N ARG A 124 6.37 7.45 0.69
CA ARG A 124 5.37 6.98 1.66
C ARG A 124 4.27 6.18 0.97
N GLN A 125 3.71 5.21 1.69
CA GLN A 125 2.55 4.50 1.20
C GLN A 125 1.28 5.33 1.39
N ASN A 126 0.50 5.50 0.32
CA ASN A 126 -0.77 6.22 0.38
C ASN A 126 -1.77 5.46 1.26
N MET A 127 -2.58 6.19 2.04
CA MET A 127 -3.64 5.59 2.86
C MET A 127 -4.76 4.97 2.01
N LEU A 128 -5.09 5.56 0.86
CA LEU A 128 -6.20 5.10 0.02
C LEU A 128 -5.97 3.69 -0.55
N THR A 129 -4.71 3.33 -0.84
CA THR A 129 -4.37 1.99 -1.34
C THR A 129 -4.53 0.91 -0.26
N GLN A 130 -4.53 1.29 1.02
CA GLN A 130 -4.69 0.38 2.16
C GLN A 130 -6.15 0.00 2.38
N VAL A 131 -7.07 0.93 2.13
CA VAL A 131 -8.52 0.72 2.26
C VAL A 131 -8.95 -0.53 1.50
N GLY A 132 -8.52 -0.66 0.24
CA GLY A 132 -8.87 -1.79 -0.60
C GLY A 132 -8.44 -3.14 -0.01
N SER A 133 -7.23 -3.23 0.54
CA SER A 133 -6.71 -4.47 1.14
C SER A 133 -7.35 -4.79 2.49
N ILE A 134 -7.75 -3.76 3.25
CA ILE A 134 -8.42 -3.94 4.55
C ILE A 134 -9.89 -4.32 4.35
N THR A 135 -10.61 -3.67 3.44
CA THR A 135 -12.05 -3.93 3.26
C THR A 135 -12.32 -5.10 2.31
N THR A 136 -11.57 -5.24 1.22
CA THR A 136 -11.80 -6.26 0.16
C THR A 136 -11.11 -7.57 0.52
N ASN A 137 -11.38 -8.07 1.73
CA ASN A 137 -10.84 -9.30 2.30
C ASN A 137 -11.81 -10.50 2.21
N GLY A 138 -12.96 -10.32 1.57
CA GLY A 138 -14.01 -11.34 1.46
C GLY A 138 -14.76 -11.61 2.77
N ALA A 139 -14.42 -10.91 3.85
CA ALA A 139 -15.25 -10.82 5.05
C ALA A 139 -16.02 -9.50 5.01
N GLN A 140 -15.35 -8.34 5.15
CA GLN A 140 -16.01 -7.02 5.20
C GLN A 140 -16.60 -6.57 3.86
N GLN A 141 -15.94 -6.88 2.76
CA GLN A 141 -16.40 -6.59 1.42
C GLN A 141 -16.10 -7.79 0.52
N ARG A 142 -17.12 -8.22 -0.23
CA ARG A 142 -17.08 -9.36 -1.13
C ARG A 142 -17.34 -8.88 -2.55
N THR A 143 -16.59 -9.42 -3.51
CA THR A 143 -16.94 -9.28 -4.92
C THR A 143 -17.87 -10.44 -5.29
N ILE A 144 -18.93 -10.16 -6.04
CA ILE A 144 -19.82 -11.15 -6.62
C ILE A 144 -19.71 -10.99 -8.14
N PHE A 145 -19.53 -12.09 -8.86
CA PHE A 145 -19.41 -12.08 -10.32
C PHE A 145 -20.56 -12.85 -10.95
N THR A 146 -21.23 -12.23 -11.93
CA THR A 146 -22.27 -12.86 -12.76
C THR A 146 -21.97 -12.55 -14.23
N ASN A 147 -21.82 -13.58 -15.05
CA ASN A 147 -21.59 -13.45 -16.50
C ASN A 147 -22.87 -13.83 -17.26
N SER A 148 -23.23 -13.04 -18.27
CA SER A 148 -24.35 -13.33 -19.18
C SER A 148 -24.22 -14.69 -19.87
N GLY A 149 -23.01 -15.20 -20.12
CA GLY A 149 -22.77 -16.55 -20.64
C GLY A 149 -23.07 -17.68 -19.63
N ILE A 150 -22.87 -17.42 -18.33
CA ILE A 150 -23.27 -18.34 -17.23
C ILE A 150 -24.79 -18.33 -17.05
N ILE A 151 -25.42 -17.16 -17.19
CA ILE A 151 -26.88 -17.03 -17.18
C ILE A 151 -27.49 -17.73 -18.40
N ALA A 152 -26.90 -17.56 -19.58
CA ALA A 152 -27.33 -18.22 -20.82
C ALA A 152 -27.17 -19.74 -20.81
N SER A 153 -26.31 -20.29 -19.94
CA SER A 153 -26.12 -21.73 -19.74
C SER A 153 -26.95 -22.32 -18.58
N GLY A 154 -27.95 -21.58 -18.09
CA GLY A 154 -28.90 -22.06 -17.08
C GLY A 154 -28.56 -21.64 -15.64
N GLY A 155 -27.58 -20.76 -15.44
CA GLY A 155 -27.32 -20.14 -14.14
C GLY A 155 -28.46 -19.20 -13.70
N PRO A 156 -28.75 -19.09 -12.39
CA PRO A 156 -29.86 -18.27 -11.90
C PRO A 156 -29.63 -16.78 -12.22
N ALA A 157 -30.54 -16.19 -13.00
CA ALA A 157 -30.58 -14.75 -13.24
C ALA A 157 -31.27 -14.03 -12.06
N PRO A 158 -30.83 -12.81 -11.68
CA PRO A 158 -31.58 -12.00 -10.74
C PRO A 158 -32.93 -11.60 -11.35
N VAL A 159 -34.03 -11.92 -10.66
CA VAL A 159 -35.39 -11.51 -11.05
C VAL A 159 -35.91 -10.54 -10.01
N TRP A 160 -35.99 -9.26 -10.36
CA TRP A 160 -36.56 -8.24 -9.49
C TRP A 160 -38.02 -8.59 -9.11
N PRO A 161 -38.46 -8.42 -7.85
CA PRO A 161 -37.80 -7.73 -6.73
C PRO A 161 -36.82 -8.59 -5.91
N ASN A 162 -36.59 -9.84 -6.30
CA ASN A 162 -35.70 -10.73 -5.56
C ASN A 162 -34.24 -10.43 -5.91
N ALA A 163 -33.45 -10.14 -4.88
CA ALA A 163 -32.00 -10.05 -5.02
C ALA A 163 -31.35 -11.45 -5.01
N LEU A 164 -30.12 -11.52 -5.51
CA LEU A 164 -29.38 -12.77 -5.71
C LEU A 164 -29.35 -13.62 -4.42
N PRO A 165 -29.71 -14.92 -4.47
CA PRO A 165 -29.32 -15.84 -3.42
C PRO A 165 -27.80 -15.99 -3.51
N VAL A 166 -27.07 -15.14 -2.79
CA VAL A 166 -25.64 -15.32 -2.54
C VAL A 166 -25.47 -16.55 -1.67
N THR A 167 -25.39 -17.73 -2.27
CA THR A 167 -24.96 -18.93 -1.54
C THR A 167 -23.45 -18.82 -1.35
N PRO A 168 -22.94 -18.59 -0.12
CA PRO A 168 -21.51 -18.54 0.10
C PRO A 168 -20.94 -19.95 -0.14
N GLY A 169 -20.01 -20.09 -1.09
CA GLY A 169 -19.03 -21.19 -1.06
C GLY A 169 -19.35 -22.52 -1.74
N ASN A 170 -20.30 -22.63 -2.70
CA ASN A 170 -20.51 -23.92 -3.42
C ASN A 170 -20.10 -23.93 -4.91
N SER A 171 -19.59 -22.83 -5.47
CA SER A 171 -19.16 -22.82 -6.87
C SER A 171 -17.82 -22.09 -7.02
N SER A 172 -16.76 -22.78 -6.61
CA SER A 172 -15.41 -22.44 -7.03
C SER A 172 -15.13 -23.09 -8.39
N CYS A 173 -14.50 -22.35 -9.30
CA CYS A 173 -14.20 -22.83 -10.65
C CYS A 173 -13.04 -23.85 -10.70
N SER A 174 -12.51 -24.23 -9.55
CA SER A 174 -11.48 -25.23 -9.37
C SER A 174 -11.92 -26.14 -8.24
N GLY A 175 -11.81 -27.45 -8.46
CA GLY A 175 -12.19 -28.49 -7.51
C GLY A 175 -11.49 -28.43 -6.14
N PRO A 176 -11.70 -29.44 -5.28
CA PRO A 176 -11.30 -29.41 -3.87
C PRO A 176 -9.83 -29.02 -3.64
N PRO A 177 -9.54 -28.23 -2.58
CA PRO A 177 -10.46 -27.76 -1.55
C PRO A 177 -11.40 -26.66 -2.05
N VAL A 178 -12.66 -26.73 -1.63
CA VAL A 178 -13.73 -25.80 -2.04
C VAL A 178 -13.31 -24.39 -1.65
N ASN A 179 -12.96 -23.60 -2.66
CA ASN A 179 -12.54 -22.23 -2.44
C ASN A 179 -13.77 -21.37 -2.04
N SER A 180 -13.66 -20.65 -0.93
CA SER A 180 -14.69 -19.71 -0.43
C SER A 180 -14.92 -18.52 -1.37
N PHE A 181 -14.02 -18.28 -2.32
CA PHE A 181 -14.17 -17.26 -3.35
C PHE A 181 -15.07 -17.75 -4.50
N PRO A 182 -16.15 -17.02 -4.81
CA PRO A 182 -16.89 -17.26 -6.06
C PRO A 182 -15.96 -17.14 -7.27
N CYS A 183 -16.27 -17.85 -8.35
CA CYS A 183 -15.54 -17.73 -9.62
C CYS A 183 -15.33 -16.27 -10.03
N PHE A 184 -14.13 -15.93 -10.53
CA PHE A 184 -13.77 -14.58 -11.01
C PHE A 184 -13.87 -13.47 -9.96
N THR A 185 -13.88 -13.83 -8.68
CA THR A 185 -13.75 -12.88 -7.57
C THR A 185 -12.32 -12.86 -7.05
N GLY A 186 -11.93 -11.76 -6.41
CA GLY A 186 -10.58 -11.60 -5.90
C GLY A 186 -10.55 -10.75 -4.65
N VAL A 187 -9.45 -10.87 -3.92
CA VAL A 187 -9.14 -10.05 -2.74
C VAL A 187 -7.94 -9.18 -3.05
N ARG A 188 -7.86 -8.03 -2.38
CA ARG A 188 -6.66 -7.20 -2.41
C ARG A 188 -5.84 -7.53 -1.18
N VAL A 189 -4.56 -7.80 -1.38
CA VAL A 189 -3.62 -8.13 -0.32
C VAL A 189 -2.30 -7.42 -0.57
N PHE A 190 -1.57 -7.13 0.50
CA PHE A 190 -0.19 -6.66 0.41
C PHE A 190 0.77 -7.84 0.40
N SER A 191 1.86 -7.74 -0.36
CA SER A 191 2.92 -8.73 -0.29
C SER A 191 3.49 -8.80 1.13
N LYS A 192 3.80 -10.01 1.62
CA LYS A 192 4.50 -10.21 2.90
C LYS A 192 5.82 -9.45 2.99
N ASP A 193 6.48 -9.27 1.83
CA ASP A 193 7.77 -8.57 1.69
C ASP A 193 7.60 -7.13 1.20
N TYR A 194 6.40 -6.54 1.34
CA TYR A 194 6.15 -5.17 0.90
C TYR A 194 7.07 -4.18 1.61
N ALA A 195 7.79 -3.40 0.80
CA ALA A 195 8.65 -2.32 1.25
C ALA A 195 8.33 -1.05 0.45
N ASN A 196 8.44 0.09 1.12
CA ASN A 196 8.25 1.39 0.48
C ASN A 196 9.32 1.65 -0.60
N PRO A 197 8.95 2.30 -1.72
CA PRO A 197 9.88 2.57 -2.81
C PRO A 197 10.98 3.54 -2.35
N ARG A 198 12.21 3.32 -2.84
CA ARG A 198 13.38 4.14 -2.52
C ARG A 198 14.03 4.69 -3.78
N ILE A 199 14.39 5.97 -3.73
CA ILE A 199 15.03 6.71 -4.82
C ILE A 199 16.45 7.06 -4.37
N TYR A 200 17.42 6.74 -5.22
CA TYR A 200 18.82 7.09 -5.03
C TYR A 200 19.17 8.23 -5.98
N THR A 201 19.62 9.36 -5.44
CA THR A 201 20.00 10.53 -6.24
C THR A 201 21.47 10.83 -6.05
N THR A 202 22.18 11.06 -7.15
CA THR A 202 23.58 11.48 -7.15
C THR A 202 23.71 12.69 -8.08
N ASN A 203 24.38 13.74 -7.62
CA ASN A 203 24.67 14.92 -8.42
C ASN A 203 26.15 15.27 -8.28
N VAL A 204 26.77 15.67 -9.38
CA VAL A 204 28.15 16.16 -9.42
C VAL A 204 28.18 17.38 -10.34
N ALA A 205 28.79 18.46 -9.87
CA ALA A 205 28.94 19.71 -10.59
C ALA A 205 30.36 20.24 -10.39
N LEU A 206 31.00 20.68 -11.47
CA LEU A 206 32.29 21.33 -11.45
C LEU A 206 32.09 22.73 -12.04
N GLU A 207 32.47 23.75 -11.28
CA GLU A 207 32.44 25.15 -11.69
C GLU A 207 33.89 25.64 -11.85
N HIS A 208 34.21 26.28 -12.98
CA HIS A 208 35.53 26.84 -13.26
C HIS A 208 35.44 28.27 -13.81
N GLU A 209 36.13 29.22 -13.15
CA GLU A 209 36.27 30.60 -13.64
C GLU A 209 37.34 30.65 -14.76
N ILE A 210 36.92 31.02 -15.97
CA ILE A 210 37.80 31.14 -17.15
C ILE A 210 38.32 32.57 -17.30
N PHE A 211 37.45 33.56 -17.06
CA PHE A 211 37.79 34.98 -17.03
C PHE A 211 37.14 35.64 -15.82
N ARG A 212 37.61 36.83 -15.44
CA ARG A 212 37.01 37.61 -14.36
C ARG A 212 35.51 37.77 -14.65
N ASP A 213 34.69 37.30 -13.71
CA ASP A 213 33.21 37.30 -13.78
C ASP A 213 32.60 36.37 -14.86
N VAL A 214 33.37 35.42 -15.41
CA VAL A 214 32.88 34.39 -16.36
C VAL A 214 33.27 32.98 -15.88
N ALA A 215 32.28 32.20 -15.49
CA ALA A 215 32.43 30.80 -15.07
C ALA A 215 31.64 29.84 -15.97
N VAL A 216 32.14 28.61 -16.11
CA VAL A 216 31.53 27.48 -16.82
C VAL A 216 31.39 26.29 -15.88
#